data_AF-A0A5S5BWY1-F1
#
_entry.id   AF-A0A5S5BWY1-F1
#
_cell.length_a   1.000
_cell.length_b   1.000
_cell.length_c   1.000
_cell.angle_alpha   90.00
_cell.angle_beta   90.00
_cell.angle_gamma   90.00
#
_symmetry.space_group_name_H-M   'P 1'
#
loop_
_entity.id
_entity.type
_entity.pdbx_description
1 polymer ?
#
loop_
_entity_poly.entity_id
_entity_poly.type
_entity_poly.pdbx_seq_one_letter_code
_entity_poly.pdbx_strand_id
1 'polypeptide(L)'
;MNPRVKALLKQVNSGKMETDKVRILHHIKKHPYTTLPEIERKLNMKHQTASARTSDLQDLGLIEESGEVKKGNSTHSYYKFQPDPNKQAKNAFERKKIKFSQWRKKGLSQFKDLINNDLIKELEVCTK
;
A
#
# COMPACT_ATOMS: atom_id res chain seq x y z
N MET A 1 10.38 13.41 -7.64
CA MET A 1 9.46 12.28 -7.89
C MET A 1 10.27 11.00 -8.11
N ASN A 2 9.90 9.89 -7.47
CA ASN A 2 10.63 8.61 -7.55
C ASN A 2 10.70 8.08 -9.00
N PRO A 3 11.86 7.64 -9.52
CA PRO A 3 11.99 7.10 -10.89
C PRO A 3 11.04 5.94 -11.20
N ARG A 4 10.78 5.05 -10.21
CA ARG A 4 9.85 3.94 -10.35
C ARG A 4 8.41 4.41 -10.55
N VAL A 5 8.02 5.45 -9.82
CA VAL A 5 6.70 6.09 -9.96
C VAL A 5 6.55 6.70 -11.35
N LYS A 6 7.58 7.43 -11.82
CA LYS A 6 7.56 8.04 -13.15
C LYS A 6 7.42 7.00 -14.27
N ALA A 7 8.17 5.89 -14.18
CA ALA A 7 8.07 4.79 -15.15
C ALA A 7 6.68 4.14 -15.16
N LEU A 8 6.10 3.90 -13.99
CA LEU A 8 4.79 3.27 -13.86
C LEU A 8 3.66 4.17 -14.39
N LEU A 9 3.69 5.47 -14.09
CA LEU A 9 2.74 6.45 -14.64
C LEU A 9 2.88 6.57 -16.17
N LYS A 10 4.09 6.48 -16.70
CA LYS A 10 4.33 6.46 -18.15
C LYS A 10 3.66 5.25 -18.81
N GLN A 11 3.78 4.06 -18.22
CA GLN A 11 3.13 2.84 -18.73
C GLN A 11 1.59 2.95 -18.72
N VAL A 12 1.02 3.49 -17.63
CA VAL A 12 -0.44 3.75 -17.54
C VAL A 12 -0.88 4.72 -18.64
N ASN A 13 -0.16 5.83 -18.80
CA ASN A 13 -0.52 6.87 -19.77
C ASN A 13 -0.30 6.42 -21.22
N SER A 14 0.65 5.53 -21.48
CA SER A 14 0.89 4.96 -22.81
C SER A 14 -0.04 3.80 -23.16
N GLY A 15 -0.95 3.41 -22.26
CA GLY A 15 -1.84 2.25 -22.44
C GLY A 15 -1.13 0.89 -22.38
N LYS A 16 0.17 0.84 -22.06
CA LYS A 16 0.94 -0.40 -21.99
C LYS A 16 0.74 -1.06 -20.63
N MET A 17 -0.32 -1.85 -20.51
CA MET A 17 -0.72 -2.52 -19.26
C MET A 17 -0.06 -3.89 -19.07
N GLU A 18 1.26 -3.94 -19.21
CA GLU A 18 2.03 -5.19 -19.24
C GLU A 18 2.10 -5.90 -17.88
N THR A 19 1.85 -5.19 -16.77
CA THR A 19 1.92 -5.76 -15.42
C THR A 19 0.62 -5.59 -14.65
N ASP A 20 0.34 -6.52 -13.74
CA ASP A 20 -0.84 -6.46 -12.88
C ASP A 20 -0.88 -5.18 -12.04
N LYS A 21 0.28 -4.66 -11.62
CA LYS A 21 0.40 -3.39 -10.90
C LYS A 21 -0.11 -2.22 -11.73
N VAL A 22 0.27 -2.15 -13.01
CA VAL A 22 -0.18 -1.11 -13.95
C VAL A 22 -1.69 -1.26 -14.22
N ARG A 23 -2.17 -2.49 -14.42
CA ARG A 23 -3.60 -2.79 -14.61
C ARG A 23 -4.44 -2.31 -13.44
N ILE A 24 -4.02 -2.61 -12.20
CA ILE A 24 -4.70 -2.17 -10.98
C ILE A 24 -4.68 -0.64 -10.87
N LEU A 25 -3.53 0.00 -11.04
CA LEU A 25 -3.45 1.46 -10.95
C LEU A 25 -4.33 2.14 -11.98
N HIS A 26 -4.30 1.67 -13.23
CA HIS A 26 -5.15 2.18 -14.30
C HIS A 26 -6.64 1.98 -13.96
N HIS A 27 -7.01 0.82 -13.40
CA HIS A 27 -8.39 0.56 -12.97
C HIS A 27 -8.85 1.54 -11.89
N ILE A 28 -8.06 1.73 -10.82
CA ILE A 28 -8.36 2.66 -9.72
C ILE A 28 -8.41 4.12 -10.21
N LYS A 29 -7.54 4.50 -11.16
CA LYS A 29 -7.55 5.84 -11.76
C LYS A 29 -8.83 6.11 -12.54
N LYS A 30 -9.41 5.09 -13.20
CA LYS A 30 -10.68 5.20 -13.93
C LYS A 30 -11.92 5.04 -13.04
N HIS A 31 -11.80 4.27 -11.97
CA HIS A 31 -12.91 3.92 -11.07
C HIS A 31 -12.43 4.21 -9.63
N PRO A 32 -12.46 5.48 -9.18
CA PRO A 32 -12.10 5.80 -7.82
C PRO A 32 -13.09 5.17 -6.84
N TYR A 33 -12.66 4.98 -5.59
CA TYR A 33 -13.45 4.33 -4.54
C TYR A 33 -13.77 2.86 -4.88
N THR A 34 -12.78 2.16 -5.43
CA THR A 34 -12.88 0.72 -5.67
C THR A 34 -12.33 -0.05 -4.48
N THR A 35 -12.94 -1.19 -4.18
CA THR A 35 -12.47 -2.10 -3.11
C THR A 35 -11.58 -3.22 -3.67
N LEU A 36 -10.79 -3.86 -2.79
CA LEU A 36 -9.95 -4.99 -3.21
C LEU A 36 -10.76 -6.14 -3.88
N PRO A 37 -11.92 -6.58 -3.36
CA PRO A 37 -12.74 -7.60 -4.02
C PRO A 37 -13.25 -7.16 -5.42
N GLU A 38 -13.50 -5.86 -5.61
CA GLU A 38 -13.88 -5.33 -6.92
C GLU A 38 -12.73 -5.39 -7.92
N ILE A 39 -11.50 -5.09 -7.47
CA ILE A 39 -10.29 -5.25 -8.29
C ILE A 39 -10.13 -6.70 -8.71
N GLU A 40 -10.21 -7.64 -7.76
CA GLU A 40 -10.09 -9.08 -8.02
C GLU A 40 -11.06 -9.54 -9.10
N ARG A 41 -12.35 -9.21 -8.91
CA ARG A 41 -13.41 -9.59 -9.84
C ARG A 41 -13.26 -8.92 -11.20
N LYS A 42 -12.99 -7.62 -11.25
CA LYS A 42 -12.96 -6.84 -12.50
C LYS A 42 -11.72 -7.13 -13.34
N LEU A 43 -10.61 -7.48 -12.71
CA LEU A 43 -9.35 -7.77 -13.42
C LEU A 43 -9.06 -9.27 -13.54
N ASN A 44 -9.96 -10.12 -13.03
CA ASN A 44 -9.80 -11.56 -12.94
C ASN A 44 -8.47 -11.96 -12.28
N MET A 45 -8.20 -11.36 -11.11
CA MET A 45 -6.96 -11.54 -10.35
C MET A 45 -7.21 -12.35 -9.08
N LYS A 46 -6.24 -13.20 -8.72
CA LYS A 46 -6.24 -13.89 -7.42
C LYS A 46 -6.06 -12.88 -6.28
N HIS A 47 -6.70 -13.13 -5.15
CA HIS A 47 -6.62 -12.29 -3.95
C HIS A 47 -5.18 -11.94 -3.55
N GLN A 48 -4.30 -12.95 -3.44
CA GLN A 48 -2.90 -12.74 -3.07
C GLN A 48 -2.17 -11.78 -4.01
N THR A 49 -2.42 -11.91 -5.33
CA THR A 49 -1.81 -11.05 -6.35
C THR A 49 -2.37 -9.64 -6.26
N ALA A 50 -3.69 -9.48 -6.22
CA ALA A 50 -4.35 -8.18 -6.12
C ALA A 50 -3.93 -7.43 -4.84
N SER A 51 -3.92 -8.14 -3.71
CA SER A 51 -3.51 -7.60 -2.41
C SER A 51 -2.04 -7.15 -2.42
N ALA A 52 -1.12 -7.99 -2.91
CA ALA A 52 0.29 -7.65 -3.00
C ALA A 52 0.54 -6.43 -3.90
N ARG A 53 -0.09 -6.37 -5.07
CA ARG A 53 0.07 -5.25 -6.00
C ARG A 53 -0.60 -3.97 -5.54
N THR A 54 -1.71 -4.05 -4.81
CA THR A 54 -2.34 -2.90 -4.16
C THR A 54 -1.44 -2.36 -3.04
N SER A 55 -0.87 -3.25 -2.21
CA SER A 55 0.10 -2.87 -1.18
C SER A 55 1.35 -2.21 -1.78
N ASP A 56 1.88 -2.74 -2.89
CA ASP A 56 2.98 -2.12 -3.63
C ASP A 56 2.63 -0.68 -4.08
N LEU A 57 1.40 -0.42 -4.52
CA LEU A 57 0.96 0.92 -4.96
C LEU A 57 0.79 1.88 -3.79
N GLN A 58 0.33 1.40 -2.63
CA GLN A 58 0.28 2.17 -1.40
C GLN A 58 1.68 2.53 -0.91
N ASP A 59 2.64 1.61 -0.98
CA ASP A 59 4.04 1.85 -0.62
C ASP A 59 4.69 2.93 -1.49
N LEU A 60 4.27 3.02 -2.75
CA LEU A 60 4.68 4.10 -3.67
C LEU A 60 3.90 5.40 -3.45
N GLY A 61 2.89 5.41 -2.57
CA GLY A 61 2.01 6.54 -2.30
C GLY A 61 1.07 6.90 -3.45
N LEU A 62 0.95 6.03 -4.46
CA LEU A 62 0.16 6.28 -5.67
C LEU A 62 -1.34 6.11 -5.45
N ILE A 63 -1.71 5.32 -4.46
CA ILE A 63 -3.10 5.15 -4.02
C ILE A 63 -3.18 5.31 -2.51
N GLU A 64 -4.34 5.75 -2.03
CA GLU A 64 -4.64 5.89 -0.61
C GLU A 64 -6.00 5.28 -0.28
N GLU A 65 -6.16 4.86 0.97
CA GLU A 65 -7.45 4.44 1.50
C GLU A 65 -8.29 5.68 1.82
N SER A 66 -9.54 5.70 1.38
CA SER A 66 -10.43 6.86 1.49
C SER A 66 -11.71 6.58 2.27
N GLY A 67 -11.68 5.56 3.12
CA GLY A 67 -12.82 5.08 3.89
C GLY A 67 -13.00 3.57 3.75
N GLU A 68 -14.04 3.06 4.40
CA GLU A 68 -14.32 1.64 4.48
C GLU A 68 -15.81 1.37 4.18
N VAL A 69 -16.09 0.18 3.65
CA VAL A 69 -17.44 -0.33 3.48
C VAL A 69 -17.60 -1.67 4.18
N LYS A 70 -18.69 -1.80 4.92
CA LYS A 70 -19.08 -3.07 5.53
C LYS A 70 -19.97 -3.83 4.55
N LYS A 71 -19.54 -5.02 4.12
CA LYS A 71 -20.35 -5.96 3.33
C LYS A 71 -20.47 -7.27 4.11
N GLY A 72 -21.66 -7.53 4.65
CA GLY A 72 -21.90 -8.64 5.58
C GLY A 72 -21.03 -8.51 6.84
N ASN A 73 -20.24 -9.56 7.11
CA ASN A 73 -19.32 -9.61 8.25
C ASN A 73 -17.89 -9.10 7.93
N SER A 74 -17.67 -8.59 6.72
CA SER A 74 -16.35 -8.12 6.28
C SER A 74 -16.33 -6.60 6.07
N THR A 75 -15.23 -5.98 6.45
CA THR A 75 -14.94 -4.57 6.17
C THR A 75 -13.89 -4.48 5.06
N HIS A 76 -14.11 -3.60 4.09
CA HIS A 76 -13.22 -3.40 2.95
C HIS A 76 -12.88 -1.93 2.79
N SER A 77 -11.59 -1.61 2.63
CA SER A 77 -11.14 -0.25 2.33
C SER A 77 -11.46 0.13 0.88
N TYR A 78 -11.87 1.39 0.68
CA TYR A 78 -11.95 2.02 -0.62
C TYR A 78 -10.61 2.63 -1.00
N TYR A 79 -10.16 2.38 -2.23
CA TYR A 79 -8.94 2.95 -2.77
C TYR A 79 -9.24 4.06 -3.77
N LYS A 80 -8.41 5.10 -3.74
CA LYS A 80 -8.41 6.16 -4.77
C LYS A 80 -6.98 6.52 -5.18
N PHE A 81 -6.84 7.02 -6.39
CA PHE A 81 -5.56 7.50 -6.93
C PHE A 81 -5.20 8.86 -6.31
N GLN A 82 -3.91 9.05 -5.98
CA GLN A 82 -3.37 10.32 -5.50
C GLN A 82 -2.62 11.03 -6.64
N PRO A 83 -3.17 12.09 -7.26
CA PRO A 83 -2.50 12.78 -8.37
C PRO A 83 -1.37 13.72 -7.92
N ASP A 84 -1.40 14.24 -6.69
CA ASP A 84 -0.44 15.23 -6.20
C ASP A 84 0.90 14.56 -5.79
N PRO A 85 2.03 14.89 -6.45
CA PRO A 85 3.34 14.31 -6.14
C PRO A 85 3.82 14.54 -4.70
N ASN A 86 3.46 15.67 -4.09
CA ASN A 86 3.85 15.98 -2.71
C ASN A 86 3.08 15.08 -1.74
N LYS A 87 1.78 14.89 -1.99
CA LYS A 87 0.97 13.93 -1.23
C LYS A 87 1.42 12.49 -1.47
N GLN A 88 1.79 12.11 -2.69
CA GLN A 88 2.37 10.78 -2.96
C GLN A 88 3.61 10.53 -2.10
N ALA A 89 4.54 11.50 -2.05
CA ALA A 89 5.75 11.38 -1.23
C ALA A 89 5.42 11.27 0.27
N LYS A 90 4.50 12.11 0.76
CA LYS A 90 4.01 12.05 2.14
C LYS A 90 3.38 10.69 2.46
N ASN A 91 2.49 10.20 1.60
CA ASN A 91 1.81 8.91 1.77
C ASN A 91 2.78 7.74 1.80
N ALA A 92 3.76 7.72 0.89
CA ALA A 92 4.80 6.69 0.86
C ALA A 92 5.64 6.69 2.15
N PHE A 93 5.96 7.86 2.68
CA PHE A 93 6.69 8.00 3.94
C PHE A 93 5.87 7.52 5.14
N GLU A 94 4.61 7.92 5.24
CA GLU A 94 3.70 7.45 6.31
C GLU A 94 3.48 5.93 6.21
N ARG A 95 3.37 5.38 5.00
CA ARG A 95 3.29 3.93 4.79
C ARG A 95 4.54 3.21 5.28
N LYS A 96 5.73 3.78 5.04
CA LYS A 96 7.01 3.25 5.55
C LYS A 96 7.04 3.25 7.08
N LYS A 97 6.58 4.33 7.73
CA LYS A 97 6.45 4.40 9.20
C LYS A 97 5.51 3.32 9.74
N ILE A 98 4.35 3.13 9.12
CA ILE A 98 3.38 2.10 9.53
C ILE A 98 4.01 0.70 9.44
N LYS A 99 4.65 0.37 8.32
CA LYS A 99 5.33 -0.93 8.15
C LYS A 99 6.47 -1.12 9.14
N PHE A 100 7.24 -0.07 9.42
CA PHE A 100 8.30 -0.13 10.43
C PHE A 100 7.73 -0.40 11.82
N SER A 101 6.65 0.28 12.22
CA SER A 101 5.96 0.04 13.49
C SER A 101 5.44 -1.40 13.61
N GLN A 102 4.83 -1.93 12.55
CA GLN A 102 4.37 -3.33 12.49
C GLN A 102 5.54 -4.32 12.59
N TRP A 103 6.61 -4.09 11.82
CA TRP A 103 7.82 -4.92 11.86
C TRP A 103 8.45 -4.91 13.25
N ARG A 104 8.59 -3.74 13.87
CA ARG A 104 9.13 -3.60 15.23
C ARG A 104 8.30 -4.40 16.24
N LYS A 105 6.97 -4.23 16.24
CA LYS A 105 6.08 -4.99 17.13
C LYS A 105 6.27 -6.50 16.96
N LYS A 106 6.32 -6.97 15.71
CA LYS A 106 6.52 -8.38 15.40
C LYS A 106 7.90 -8.88 15.83
N GLY A 107 8.96 -8.12 15.55
CA GLY A 107 10.34 -8.45 15.90
C GLY A 107 10.54 -8.57 17.41
N LEU A 108 10.03 -7.59 18.18
CA LEU A 108 10.08 -7.62 19.64
C LEU A 108 9.31 -8.80 20.23
N SER A 109 8.19 -9.21 19.62
CA SER A 109 7.46 -10.40 20.08
C SER A 109 8.14 -11.72 19.71
N GLN A 110 8.78 -11.79 18.53
CA GLN A 110 9.31 -13.03 17.97
C GLN A 110 10.70 -13.39 18.50
N PHE A 111 11.51 -12.38 18.81
CA PHE A 111 12.92 -12.55 19.20
C PHE A 111 13.20 -11.94 20.57
N LYS A 112 12.19 -11.89 21.45
CA LYS A 112 12.29 -11.26 22.78
C LYS A 112 13.46 -11.80 23.61
N ASP A 113 13.76 -13.08 23.42
CA ASP A 113 14.83 -13.84 24.04
C ASP A 113 16.22 -13.57 23.45
N LEU A 114 16.30 -13.07 22.21
CA LEU A 114 17.55 -12.79 21.50
C LEU A 114 17.91 -11.30 21.44
N ILE A 115 16.97 -10.41 21.75
CA ILE A 115 17.17 -8.95 21.73
C ILE A 115 17.55 -8.50 23.14
N ASN A 116 18.69 -7.80 23.29
CA ASN A 116 19.10 -7.26 24.58
C ASN A 116 18.16 -6.12 25.04
N ASN A 117 18.01 -5.97 26.35
CA ASN A 117 17.09 -5.00 26.95
C ASN A 117 17.35 -3.55 26.53
N ASP A 118 18.60 -3.20 26.21
CA ASP A 118 18.97 -1.84 25.80
C ASP A 118 18.41 -1.52 24.40
N LEU A 119 18.50 -2.46 23.44
CA LEU A 119 17.92 -2.28 22.12
C LEU A 119 16.38 -2.25 22.17
N ILE A 120 15.76 -3.00 23.09
CA ILE A 120 14.31 -2.91 23.34
C ILE A 120 13.93 -1.48 23.75
N LYS A 121 14.63 -0.91 24.72
CA LYS A 121 14.39 0.46 25.20
C LYS A 121 14.59 1.50 24.09
N GLU A 122 15.67 1.41 23.31
CA GLU A 122 15.91 2.32 22.18
C GLU A 122 14.80 2.24 21.11
N LEU A 123 14.35 1.02 20.79
CA LEU A 123 13.29 0.80 19.82
C LEU A 123 11.93 1.31 20.32
N GLU A 124 11.67 1.31 21.62
CA GLU A 124 10.47 1.90 22.23
C GLU A 124 10.48 3.44 22.17
N VAL A 125 11.65 4.07 22.39
CA VAL A 125 11.83 5.54 22.45
C VAL A 125 11.68 6.24 21.09
N CYS A 126 11.93 5.55 19.96
CA CYS A 126 11.79 6.10 18.60
C CYS A 126 10.33 6.42 18.16
N THR A 127 9.43 6.73 19.10
CA THR A 127 7.99 6.99 18.89
C THR A 127 7.57 8.46 18.96
N LYS A 128 8.51 9.42 18.95
CA LYS A 128 8.19 10.85 18.89
C LYS A 128 8.14 11.39 17.46
#